data_AF-A0A7X6SP75-F1
#
_entry.id   AF-A0A7X6SP75-F1
#
_cell.length_a   1.000
_cell.length_b   1.000
_cell.length_c   1.000
_cell.angle_alpha   90.00
_cell.angle_beta   90.00
_cell.angle_gamma   90.00
#
_symmetry.space_group_name_H-M   'P 1'
#
loop_
_entity.id
_entity.type
_entity.pdbx_description
1 polymer ?
#
loop_
_entity_poly.entity_id
_entity_poly.type
_entity_poly.pdbx_seq_one_letter_code
_entity_poly.pdbx_strand_id
1 'polypeptide(L)'
;YRLLTMANLLNKTQDQGLLNYFLERVDIERSDSKKAFSEFSHIFKESILPGAETLPRPGKSLISNIYINIFLPISYMFFEKHSESDNCRKILKYYKEFPALEENHILRYMSRYMSEAHYDLINHKTILQQGLLELFHRFCNYHLCSECLASKS
;
A
#
# COMPACT_ATOMS: atom_id res chain seq x y z
N TYR A 1 4.49 2.10 -22.88
CA TYR A 1 5.58 2.70 -22.09
C TYR A 1 5.74 2.08 -20.69
N ARG A 2 4.75 2.13 -19.78
CA ARG A 2 4.82 1.44 -18.46
C ARG A 2 5.14 -0.07 -18.55
N LEU A 3 4.65 -0.74 -19.59
CA LEU A 3 4.97 -2.15 -19.90
C LEU A 3 6.46 -2.40 -20.15
N LEU A 4 7.17 -1.45 -20.79
CA LEU A 4 8.61 -1.59 -21.05
C LEU A 4 9.43 -1.44 -19.77
N THR A 5 9.03 -0.52 -18.88
CA THR A 5 9.64 -0.39 -17.54
C THR A 5 9.43 -1.65 -16.71
N MET A 6 8.26 -2.29 -16.83
CA MET A 6 7.99 -3.56 -16.16
C MET A 6 8.75 -4.74 -16.78
N ALA A 7 9.04 -4.72 -18.09
CA ALA A 7 9.77 -5.80 -18.75
C ALA A 7 11.16 -6.04 -18.15
N ASN A 8 11.88 -4.98 -17.77
CA ASN A 8 13.18 -5.11 -17.11
C ASN A 8 13.05 -5.67 -15.69
N LEU A 9 12.01 -5.27 -14.95
CA LEU A 9 11.72 -5.85 -13.64
C LEU A 9 11.38 -7.34 -13.76
N LEU A 10 10.59 -7.72 -14.77
CA LEU A 10 10.28 -9.12 -15.07
C LEU A 10 11.55 -9.91 -15.38
N ASN A 11 12.45 -9.37 -16.19
CA ASN A 11 13.75 -9.99 -16.48
C ASN A 11 14.59 -10.18 -15.21
N LYS A 12 14.69 -9.14 -14.36
CA LYS A 12 15.42 -9.20 -13.07
C LYS A 12 14.83 -10.20 -12.06
N THR A 13 13.56 -10.53 -12.20
CA THR A 13 12.83 -11.40 -11.27
C THR A 13 12.58 -12.80 -11.83
N GLN A 14 13.10 -13.11 -13.03
CA GLN A 14 12.81 -14.35 -13.74
C GLN A 14 13.25 -15.59 -12.94
N ASP A 15 14.41 -15.55 -12.31
CA ASP A 15 15.01 -16.74 -11.68
C ASP A 15 14.47 -17.04 -10.29
N GLN A 16 14.07 -16.02 -9.52
CA GLN A 16 13.62 -16.17 -8.13
C GLN A 16 12.13 -15.87 -7.91
N GLY A 17 11.45 -15.34 -8.92
CA GLY A 17 10.06 -14.90 -8.84
C GLY A 17 9.89 -13.49 -8.27
N LEU A 18 8.81 -12.83 -8.71
CA LEU A 18 8.53 -11.43 -8.37
C LEU A 18 8.43 -11.18 -6.86
N LEU A 19 7.67 -12.01 -6.14
CA LEU A 19 7.45 -11.80 -4.72
C LEU A 19 8.75 -11.95 -3.92
N ASN A 20 9.51 -13.02 -4.13
CA ASN A 20 10.77 -13.27 -3.42
C ASN A 20 11.78 -12.15 -3.69
N TYR A 21 11.88 -11.67 -4.93
CA TYR A 21 12.71 -10.51 -5.25
C TYR A 21 12.36 -9.26 -4.44
N PHE A 22 11.07 -8.95 -4.29
CA PHE A 22 10.66 -7.82 -3.48
C PHE A 22 10.94 -8.07 -1.98
N LEU A 23 10.66 -9.27 -1.47
CA LEU A 23 10.90 -9.61 -0.06
C LEU A 23 12.38 -9.54 0.32
N GLU A 24 13.26 -10.08 -0.52
CA GLU A 24 14.71 -10.03 -0.33
C GLU A 24 15.24 -8.59 -0.40
N ARG A 25 14.76 -7.79 -1.36
CA ARG A 25 15.25 -6.41 -1.51
C ARG A 25 14.79 -5.51 -0.38
N VAL A 26 13.55 -5.69 0.10
CA VAL A 26 12.99 -4.91 1.21
C VAL A 26 13.59 -5.36 2.54
N ASP A 27 13.94 -6.64 2.67
CA ASP A 27 14.50 -7.25 3.87
C ASP A 27 13.67 -6.90 5.12
N ILE A 28 12.44 -7.42 5.16
CA ILE A 28 11.47 -7.19 6.24
C ILE A 28 12.08 -7.57 7.60
N GLU A 29 12.97 -8.55 7.63
CA GLU A 29 13.60 -9.01 8.86
C GLU A 29 14.50 -7.93 9.48
N ARG A 30 15.21 -7.14 8.67
CA ARG A 30 16.19 -6.16 9.19
C ARG A 30 15.77 -4.70 9.03
N SER A 31 14.72 -4.42 8.26
CA SER A 31 14.28 -3.06 7.98
C SER A 31 13.34 -2.49 9.04
N ASP A 32 13.40 -1.18 9.23
CA ASP A 32 12.31 -0.42 9.87
C ASP A 32 11.28 0.04 8.82
N SER A 33 10.16 0.63 9.26
CA SER A 33 9.07 1.07 8.38
C SER A 33 9.51 2.03 7.27
N LYS A 34 10.44 2.94 7.56
CA LYS A 34 10.93 3.94 6.60
C LYS A 34 11.88 3.29 5.61
N LYS A 35 12.82 2.47 6.10
CA LYS A 35 13.78 1.75 5.27
C LYS A 35 13.07 0.76 4.34
N ALA A 36 12.11 0.00 4.85
CA ALA A 36 11.34 -0.95 4.06
C ALA A 36 10.64 -0.28 2.86
N PHE A 37 9.95 0.84 3.10
CA PHE A 37 9.32 1.59 2.01
C PHE A 37 10.35 2.23 1.05
N SER A 38 11.49 2.68 1.57
CA SER A 38 12.58 3.23 0.75
C SER A 38 13.13 2.16 -0.21
N GLU A 39 13.49 0.98 0.29
CA GLU A 39 13.98 -0.14 -0.52
C GLU A 39 12.93 -0.60 -1.53
N PHE A 40 11.67 -0.72 -1.10
CA PHE A 40 10.56 -1.03 -2.00
C PHE A 40 10.45 0.00 -3.13
N SER A 41 10.57 1.29 -2.82
CA SER A 41 10.52 2.36 -3.81
C SER A 41 11.72 2.34 -4.75
N HIS A 42 12.89 1.92 -4.26
CA HIS A 42 14.12 1.83 -5.04
C HIS A 42 14.05 0.78 -6.15
N ILE A 43 13.29 -0.31 -5.96
CA ILE A 43 13.05 -1.32 -7.01
C ILE A 43 12.54 -0.67 -8.30
N PHE A 44 11.58 0.25 -8.20
CA PHE A 44 11.01 0.95 -9.35
C PHE A 44 11.94 2.01 -9.96
N LYS A 45 12.93 2.49 -9.20
CA LYS A 45 13.97 3.40 -9.73
C LYS A 45 15.02 2.61 -10.50
N GLU A 46 15.39 1.43 -10.01
CA GLU A 46 16.43 0.56 -10.58
C GLU A 46 15.91 -0.31 -11.73
N SER A 47 14.60 -0.44 -11.91
CA SER A 47 14.00 -1.19 -13.03
C SER A 47 14.06 -0.46 -14.37
N ILE A 48 14.72 0.70 -14.47
CA ILE A 48 14.85 1.45 -15.72
C ILE A 48 15.86 0.75 -16.64
N LEU A 49 15.51 0.65 -17.93
CA LEU A 49 16.45 0.18 -18.96
C LEU A 49 17.48 1.28 -19.26
N PRO A 50 18.77 0.95 -19.44
CA PRO A 50 19.74 1.91 -19.94
C PRO A 50 19.25 2.55 -21.25
N GLY A 51 19.26 3.88 -21.36
CA GLY A 51 18.73 4.64 -22.50
C GLY A 51 17.23 4.97 -22.42
N ALA A 52 16.55 4.55 -21.35
CA ALA A 52 15.15 4.85 -21.06
C ALA A 52 15.00 5.78 -19.82
N GLU A 53 15.96 6.68 -19.59
CA GLU A 53 15.96 7.55 -18.40
C GLU A 53 14.91 8.66 -18.46
N THR A 54 14.57 9.10 -19.68
CA THR A 54 13.59 10.17 -19.99
C THR A 54 12.14 9.74 -19.86
N LEU A 55 11.95 8.44 -19.66
CA LEU A 55 10.71 7.75 -19.78
C LEU A 55 9.99 7.82 -18.39
N PRO A 56 8.66 8.14 -18.34
CA PRO A 56 7.98 8.44 -17.07
C PRO A 56 8.06 7.37 -15.98
N ARG A 57 8.22 7.76 -14.72
CA ARG A 57 8.33 6.79 -13.60
C ARG A 57 6.99 6.68 -12.86
N PRO A 58 6.71 5.56 -12.19
CA PRO A 58 5.66 5.52 -11.17
C PRO A 58 5.91 6.65 -10.17
N GLY A 59 4.95 7.56 -10.04
CA GLY A 59 5.02 8.62 -9.04
C GLY A 59 4.95 8.04 -7.63
N LYS A 60 5.42 8.81 -6.63
CA LYS A 60 5.40 8.41 -5.22
C LYS A 60 4.01 7.94 -4.77
N SER A 61 2.95 8.63 -5.19
CA SER A 61 1.56 8.27 -4.87
C SER A 61 1.20 6.86 -5.37
N LEU A 62 1.55 6.51 -6.61
CA LEU A 62 1.31 5.16 -7.15
C LEU A 62 2.12 4.11 -6.40
N ILE A 63 3.40 4.38 -6.11
CA ILE A 63 4.26 3.45 -5.35
C ILE A 63 3.71 3.23 -3.94
N SER A 64 3.30 4.28 -3.24
CA SER A 64 2.66 4.18 -1.91
C SER A 64 1.36 3.36 -1.96
N ASN A 65 0.53 3.55 -3.00
CA ASN A 65 -0.69 2.77 -3.18
C ASN A 65 -0.38 1.27 -3.41
N ILE A 66 0.61 0.94 -4.24
CA ILE A 66 1.03 -0.46 -4.44
C ILE A 66 1.59 -1.03 -3.13
N TYR A 67 2.39 -0.27 -2.40
CA TYR A 67 2.99 -0.72 -1.15
C TYR A 67 1.92 -1.12 -0.12
N ILE A 68 0.95 -0.22 0.12
CA ILE A 68 -0.11 -0.41 1.12
C ILE A 68 -1.16 -1.42 0.69
N ASN A 69 -1.63 -1.36 -0.55
CA ASN A 69 -2.79 -2.14 -0.97
C ASN A 69 -2.42 -3.49 -1.58
N ILE A 70 -1.15 -3.71 -1.94
CA ILE A 70 -0.70 -4.94 -2.64
C ILE A 70 0.47 -5.58 -1.91
N PHE A 71 1.60 -4.88 -1.80
CA PHE A 71 2.83 -5.50 -1.31
C PHE A 71 2.72 -5.95 0.15
N LEU A 72 2.30 -5.06 1.06
CA LEU A 72 2.18 -5.42 2.48
C LEU A 72 1.16 -6.55 2.71
N PRO A 73 -0.08 -6.52 2.18
CA PRO A 73 -1.03 -7.61 2.34
C PRO A 73 -0.54 -8.95 1.79
N ILE A 74 0.04 -8.96 0.58
CA ILE A 74 0.58 -10.20 -0.01
C ILE A 74 1.76 -10.73 0.80
N SER A 75 2.65 -9.85 1.26
CA SER A 75 3.79 -10.23 2.10
C SER A 75 3.31 -10.81 3.43
N TYR A 76 2.26 -10.24 4.03
CA TYR A 76 1.67 -10.78 5.26
C TYR A 76 1.16 -12.20 5.04
N MET A 77 0.38 -12.43 3.98
CA MET A 77 -0.14 -13.76 3.65
C MET A 77 0.98 -14.76 3.38
N PHE A 78 2.07 -14.31 2.74
CA PHE A 78 3.25 -15.13 2.50
C PHE A 78 3.88 -15.58 3.81
N PHE A 79 4.20 -14.67 4.73
CA PHE A 79 4.83 -15.01 6.00
C PHE A 79 3.90 -15.79 6.93
N GLU A 80 2.59 -15.51 6.90
CA GLU A 80 1.59 -16.29 7.63
C GLU A 80 1.58 -17.75 7.17
N LYS A 81 1.59 -17.99 5.85
CA LYS A 81 1.68 -19.34 5.28
C LYS A 81 2.96 -20.09 5.69
N HIS A 82 4.06 -19.36 5.92
CA HIS A 82 5.34 -19.93 6.36
C HIS A 82 5.52 -19.92 7.89
N SER A 83 4.48 -19.55 8.65
CA SER A 83 4.52 -19.46 10.12
C SER A 83 5.57 -18.48 10.68
N GLU A 84 5.94 -17.45 9.91
CA GLU A 84 6.91 -16.42 10.29
C GLU A 84 6.25 -15.25 11.03
N SER A 85 5.78 -15.53 12.26
CA SER A 85 4.95 -14.59 13.01
C SER A 85 5.59 -13.22 13.29
N ASP A 86 6.93 -13.14 13.39
CA ASP A 86 7.62 -11.88 13.63
C ASP A 86 7.60 -10.96 12.41
N ASN A 87 7.73 -11.54 11.20
CA ASN A 87 7.61 -10.79 9.96
C ASN A 87 6.17 -10.32 9.73
N CYS A 88 5.16 -11.12 10.12
CA CYS A 88 3.77 -10.68 10.15
C CYS A 88 3.56 -9.46 11.06
N ARG A 89 4.12 -9.47 12.27
CA ARG A 89 4.04 -8.33 13.21
C ARG A 89 4.71 -7.08 12.65
N LYS A 90 5.86 -7.21 11.98
CA LYS A 90 6.55 -6.10 11.33
C LYS A 90 5.73 -5.50 10.20
N ILE A 91 5.12 -6.33 9.35
CA ILE A 91 4.26 -5.85 8.27
C ILE A 91 3.05 -5.08 8.82
N LEU A 92 2.40 -5.59 9.86
CA LEU A 92 1.31 -4.87 10.53
C LEU A 92 1.79 -3.54 11.12
N LYS A 93 3.01 -3.49 11.67
CA LYS A 93 3.63 -2.24 12.13
C LYS A 93 3.84 -1.26 10.96
N TYR A 94 4.42 -1.72 9.85
CA TYR A 94 4.65 -0.89 8.67
C TYR A 94 3.35 -0.30 8.14
N TYR A 95 2.28 -1.10 8.11
CA TYR A 95 0.96 -0.65 7.68
C TYR A 95 0.37 0.41 8.62
N LYS A 96 0.47 0.20 9.94
CA LYS A 96 -0.06 1.12 10.96
C LYS A 96 0.67 2.46 11.01
N GLU A 97 1.99 2.43 10.79
CA GLU A 97 2.85 3.62 10.87
C GLU A 97 2.90 4.40 9.54
N PHE A 98 2.34 3.85 8.45
CA PHE A 98 2.42 4.50 7.16
C PHE A 98 1.58 5.80 7.14
N PRO A 99 2.14 6.92 6.64
CA PRO A 99 1.42 8.18 6.53
C PRO A 99 0.22 8.02 5.60
N ALA A 100 -0.76 8.91 5.71
CA ALA A 100 -1.90 8.95 4.79
C ALA A 100 -1.48 8.94 3.31
N LEU A 101 -2.25 8.20 2.51
CA LEU A 101 -2.19 8.21 1.05
C LEU A 101 -2.83 9.49 0.50
N GLU A 102 -2.52 9.76 -0.77
CA GLU A 102 -3.17 10.84 -1.51
C GLU A 102 -4.68 10.65 -1.56
N GLU A 103 -5.39 11.76 -1.43
CA GLU A 103 -6.82 11.76 -1.26
C GLU A 103 -7.55 11.33 -2.55
N ASN A 104 -8.46 10.36 -2.43
CA ASN A 104 -9.28 9.89 -3.54
C ASN A 104 -10.71 10.46 -3.48
N HIS A 105 -11.50 10.19 -4.52
CA HIS A 105 -12.86 10.72 -4.62
C HIS A 105 -13.80 10.19 -3.53
N ILE A 106 -13.55 8.99 -2.99
CA ILE A 106 -14.34 8.39 -1.92
C ILE A 106 -14.06 9.11 -0.60
N LEU A 107 -12.80 9.36 -0.28
CA LEU A 107 -12.42 10.13 0.91
C LEU A 107 -13.04 11.54 0.88
N ARG A 108 -12.98 12.23 -0.27
CA ARG A 108 -13.65 13.53 -0.50
C ARG A 108 -15.17 13.48 -0.44
N TYR A 109 -15.76 12.35 -0.79
CA TYR A 109 -17.21 12.17 -0.71
C TYR A 109 -17.62 11.95 0.75
N MET A 110 -16.93 11.06 1.44
CA MET A 110 -17.18 10.70 2.84
C MET A 110 -16.91 11.88 3.79
N SER A 111 -15.96 12.76 3.45
CA SER A 111 -15.63 13.93 4.26
C SER A 111 -16.81 14.88 4.48
N ARG A 112 -17.79 14.89 3.56
CA ARG A 112 -19.02 15.70 3.66
C ARG A 112 -19.94 15.29 4.81
N TYR A 113 -19.75 14.08 5.34
CA TYR A 113 -20.60 13.48 6.38
C TYR A 113 -19.88 13.37 7.73
N MET A 114 -18.72 14.03 7.90
CA MET A 114 -17.95 14.01 9.14
C MET A 114 -17.52 15.43 9.55
N SER A 115 -17.19 15.60 10.82
CA SER A 115 -16.62 16.86 11.30
C SER A 115 -15.17 17.02 10.81
N GLU A 116 -14.72 18.27 10.74
CA GLU A 116 -13.35 18.64 10.36
C GLU A 116 -12.30 17.90 11.20
N ALA A 117 -12.50 17.80 12.52
CA ALA A 117 -11.59 17.08 13.40
C ALA A 117 -11.44 15.58 13.05
N HIS A 118 -12.52 14.92 12.62
CA HIS A 118 -12.44 13.52 12.18
C HIS A 118 -11.74 13.40 10.83
N TYR A 119 -12.04 14.32 9.91
CA TYR A 119 -11.43 14.37 8.59
C TYR A 119 -9.92 14.59 8.67
N ASP A 120 -9.46 15.51 9.52
CA ASP A 120 -8.04 15.75 9.78
C ASP A 120 -7.35 14.51 10.31
N LEU A 121 -7.96 13.83 11.30
CA LEU A 121 -7.43 12.60 11.86
C LEU A 121 -7.25 11.51 10.79
N ILE A 122 -8.25 11.34 9.91
CA ILE A 122 -8.21 10.38 8.80
C ILE A 122 -7.08 10.72 7.83
N ASN A 123 -6.91 12.01 7.49
CA ASN A 123 -5.87 12.47 6.58
C ASN A 123 -4.45 12.44 7.14
N HIS A 124 -4.26 12.01 8.38
CA HIS A 124 -2.94 11.75 8.94
C HIS A 124 -2.53 10.27 8.91
N LYS A 125 -3.46 9.32 8.77
CA LYS A 125 -3.18 7.89 8.94
C LYS A 125 -3.80 7.03 7.84
N THR A 126 -2.96 6.27 7.13
CA THR A 126 -3.41 5.34 6.09
C THR A 126 -4.44 4.33 6.62
N ILE A 127 -4.25 3.79 7.82
CA ILE A 127 -5.19 2.81 8.38
C ILE A 127 -6.61 3.36 8.54
N LEU A 128 -6.76 4.66 8.83
CA LEU A 128 -8.07 5.29 8.97
C LEU A 128 -8.70 5.55 7.60
N GLN A 129 -7.91 5.97 6.62
CA GLN A 129 -8.38 6.07 5.23
C GLN A 129 -8.87 4.72 4.71
N GLN A 130 -8.15 3.63 4.99
CA GLN A 130 -8.51 2.28 4.55
C GLN A 130 -9.77 1.77 5.26
N GLY A 131 -9.94 2.05 6.55
CA GLY A 131 -11.19 1.79 7.26
C GLY A 131 -12.37 2.55 6.65
N LEU A 132 -12.17 3.80 6.22
CA LEU A 132 -13.23 4.58 5.58
C LEU A 132 -13.61 4.06 4.19
N LEU A 133 -12.62 3.60 3.41
CA LEU A 133 -12.85 2.94 2.13
C LEU A 133 -13.65 1.64 2.30
N GLU A 134 -13.29 0.83 3.30
CA GLU A 134 -14.02 -0.40 3.62
C GLU A 134 -15.48 -0.10 4.01
N LEU A 135 -15.71 0.90 4.87
CA LEU A 135 -17.07 1.33 5.23
C LEU A 135 -17.88 1.77 4.01
N PHE A 136 -17.26 2.56 3.13
CA PHE A 136 -17.93 3.03 1.92
C PHE A 136 -18.31 1.87 1.01
N HIS A 137 -17.35 1.00 0.67
CA HIS A 137 -17.57 -0.10 -0.26
C HIS A 137 -18.52 -1.16 0.28
N ARG A 138 -18.53 -1.38 1.60
CA ARG A 138 -19.37 -2.38 2.23
C ARG A 138 -20.79 -1.90 2.50
N PHE A 139 -20.97 -0.63 2.87
CA PHE A 139 -22.27 -0.12 3.33
C PHE A 139 -22.75 1.12 2.57
N CYS A 140 -21.97 2.20 2.56
CA CYS A 140 -22.46 3.50 2.08
C CYS A 140 -22.84 3.49 0.59
N ASN A 141 -22.06 2.80 -0.24
CA ASN A 141 -22.32 2.69 -1.68
C ASN A 141 -23.66 1.96 -1.99
N TYR A 142 -24.12 1.12 -1.07
CA TYR A 142 -25.37 0.35 -1.20
C TYR A 142 -26.48 0.86 -0.29
N HIS A 143 -26.28 1.99 0.40
CA HIS A 143 -27.26 2.59 1.33
C HIS A 143 -27.70 1.63 2.45
N LEU A 144 -26.82 0.72 2.88
CA LEU A 144 -27.10 -0.27 3.93
C LEU A 144 -26.95 0.34 5.34
N CYS A 145 -27.63 1.45 5.59
CA CYS A 145 -27.48 2.21 6.83
C CYS A 145 -27.87 1.40 8.07
N SER A 146 -28.91 0.57 8.01
CA SER A 146 -29.35 -0.28 9.14
C SER A 146 -28.34 -1.34 9.57
N GLU A 147 -27.47 -1.76 8.65
CA GLU A 147 -26.44 -2.78 8.87
C GLU A 147 -25.08 -2.17 9.24
N CYS A 148 -24.88 -0.89 8.91
CA CYS A 148 -23.64 -0.18 9.15
C CYS A 148 -23.38 -0.03 10.65
N LEU A 149 -22.23 -0.51 11.14
CA LEU A 149 -21.85 -0.36 12.55
C LEU A 149 -21.74 1.11 12.98
N ALA A 150 -21.33 1.98 12.06
CA ALA A 150 -21.20 3.41 12.34
C ALA A 150 -22.55 4.13 12.52
N SER A 151 -23.68 3.52 12.13
CA SER A 151 -25.00 4.10 12.37
C SER A 151 -25.56 3.77 13.75
N LYS A 152 -24.90 2.87 14.50
CA LYS A 152 -25.36 2.34 15.79
C LYS A 152 -24.64 2.97 16.98
N SER A 153 -23.72 3.89 16.71
CA SER A 153 -22.85 4.58 17.66
C SER A 153 -23.16 6.06 17.73
#